data_AF-A0A5B9DTT8-F1
#
_entry.id   AF-A0A5B9DTT8-F1
#
_cell.length_a   1.000
_cell.length_b   1.000
_cell.length_c   1.000
_cell.angle_alpha   90.00
_cell.angle_beta   90.00
_cell.angle_gamma   90.00
#
_symmetry.space_group_name_H-M   'P 1'
#
loop_
_entity.id
_entity.type
_entity.pdbx_description
1 polymer ?
#
loop_
_entity_poly.entity_id
_entity_poly.type
_entity_poly.pdbx_seq_one_letter_code
_entity_poly.pdbx_strand_id
1 'polypeptide(L)'
;MGAPTGSDGGSVLAEIESEYRRKFLVFIDDSEECDRALTFAAYRTRRTGGTVVLMSVIEPPGFQGLGVEDVLRAEALEGAEQNLNKRLRRIAEIGSIKTETVIREGRPADQIEAVINQDPGIAILVLAAANNSEGPNPLIAHFAGNSRIHVLVTVVPGSMSDEEIVAVC
;
A
#
# COMPACT_ATOMS: atom_id res chain seq x y z
N MET A 1 8.59 -12.24 -52.35
CA MET A 1 8.11 -12.93 -51.14
C MET A 1 9.17 -12.69 -50.07
N GLY A 2 9.12 -11.53 -49.41
CA GLY A 2 10.03 -11.16 -48.34
C GLY A 2 9.34 -11.43 -47.01
N ALA A 3 9.98 -12.18 -46.12
CA ALA A 3 9.47 -12.41 -44.78
C ALA A 3 9.48 -11.09 -43.98
N PRO A 4 8.48 -10.84 -43.11
CA PRO A 4 8.57 -9.72 -42.20
C PRO A 4 9.59 -10.06 -41.11
N THR A 5 10.67 -9.30 -41.07
CA THR A 5 11.64 -9.33 -39.96
C THR A 5 11.03 -8.60 -38.77
N GLY A 6 10.74 -9.34 -37.70
CA GLY A 6 10.35 -8.77 -36.42
C GLY A 6 11.51 -7.98 -35.81
N SER A 7 11.28 -6.72 -35.48
CA SER A 7 12.21 -5.89 -34.71
C SER A 7 11.52 -4.85 -33.83
N ASP A 8 10.40 -5.20 -33.17
CA ASP A 8 9.70 -4.28 -32.24
C ASP A 8 9.89 -4.65 -30.76
N GLY A 9 10.70 -5.67 -30.45
CA GLY A 9 10.91 -6.11 -29.05
C GLY A 9 11.89 -5.25 -28.23
N GLY A 10 12.73 -4.44 -28.88
CA GLY A 10 13.81 -3.70 -28.23
C GLY A 10 13.39 -2.35 -27.64
N SER A 11 12.40 -1.67 -28.24
CA SER A 11 11.95 -0.34 -27.80
C SER A 11 11.03 -0.40 -26.58
N VAL A 12 10.17 -1.42 -26.51
CA VAL A 12 9.25 -1.63 -25.37
C VAL A 12 10.02 -1.91 -24.09
N LEU A 13 11.10 -2.69 -24.15
CA LEU A 13 11.96 -2.97 -22.99
C LEU A 13 12.73 -1.73 -22.52
N ALA A 14 13.19 -0.88 -23.44
CA ALA A 14 13.86 0.38 -23.09
C ALA A 14 12.87 1.42 -22.50
N GLU A 15 11.62 1.45 -22.97
CA GLU A 15 10.53 2.22 -22.35
C GLU A 15 10.15 1.66 -20.97
N ILE A 16 10.21 0.32 -20.79
CA ILE A 16 10.07 -0.35 -19.48
C ILE A 16 11.24 -0.04 -18.54
N GLU A 17 12.45 0.15 -19.07
CA GLU A 17 13.64 0.46 -18.26
C GLU A 17 13.68 1.92 -17.80
N SER A 18 13.07 2.85 -18.55
CA SER A 18 13.27 4.29 -18.34
C SER A 18 12.38 4.92 -17.26
N GLU A 19 11.23 4.36 -16.85
CA GLU A 19 10.40 5.01 -15.81
C GLU A 19 9.42 4.11 -15.02
N TYR A 20 9.70 2.82 -14.82
CA TYR A 20 8.97 2.03 -13.81
C TYR A 20 9.38 2.46 -12.38
N ARG A 21 8.91 3.63 -11.94
CA ARG A 21 8.86 3.99 -10.52
C ARG A 21 7.79 3.14 -9.84
N ARG A 22 8.12 1.86 -9.58
CA ARG A 22 7.25 0.92 -8.88
C ARG A 22 6.84 1.51 -7.55
N LYS A 23 5.54 1.62 -7.33
CA LYS A 23 4.98 2.07 -6.06
C LYS A 23 4.52 0.88 -5.22
N PHE A 24 4.89 0.92 -3.95
CA PHE A 24 4.45 0.00 -2.91
C PHE A 24 3.32 0.67 -2.15
N LEU A 25 2.08 0.23 -2.37
CA LEU A 25 0.92 0.68 -1.63
C LEU A 25 0.86 -0.06 -0.29
N VAL A 26 0.85 0.69 0.81
CA VAL A 26 0.70 0.17 2.17
C VAL A 26 -0.60 0.72 2.74
N PHE A 27 -1.49 -0.17 3.16
CA PHE A 27 -2.69 0.23 3.89
C PHE A 27 -2.33 0.51 5.36
N ILE A 28 -2.70 1.69 5.83
CA ILE A 28 -2.43 2.21 7.16
C ILE A 28 -3.72 2.27 7.96
N ASP A 29 -3.79 1.42 8.97
CA ASP A 29 -4.80 1.41 10.02
C ASP A 29 -4.14 1.61 11.40
N ASP A 30 -4.92 1.47 12.46
CA ASP A 30 -4.45 1.63 13.84
C ASP A 30 -3.83 0.35 14.42
N SER A 31 -3.68 -0.72 13.63
CA SER A 31 -3.07 -1.97 14.10
C SER A 31 -1.56 -1.83 14.30
N GLU A 32 -1.02 -2.62 15.22
CA GLU A 32 0.43 -2.72 15.40
C GLU A 32 1.08 -3.47 14.24
N GLU A 33 0.37 -4.42 13.64
CA GLU A 33 0.86 -5.23 12.52
C GLU A 33 1.12 -4.38 11.27
N CYS A 34 0.37 -3.30 11.06
CA CYS A 34 0.61 -2.35 9.96
C CYS A 34 2.08 -1.86 9.93
N ASP A 35 2.75 -1.73 11.09
CA ASP A 35 4.16 -1.34 11.12
C ASP A 35 5.08 -2.36 10.43
N ARG A 36 4.73 -3.65 10.43
CA ARG A 36 5.52 -4.68 9.73
C ARG A 36 5.43 -4.49 8.22
N ALA A 37 4.23 -4.26 7.69
CA ALA A 37 4.02 -3.97 6.27
C ALA A 37 4.77 -2.70 5.83
N LEU A 38 4.68 -1.63 6.62
CA LEU A 38 5.39 -0.38 6.37
C LEU A 38 6.91 -0.57 6.37
N THR A 39 7.43 -1.29 7.37
CA THR A 39 8.87 -1.54 7.53
C THR A 39 9.40 -2.34 6.35
N PHE A 40 8.69 -3.38 5.91
CA PHE A 40 9.04 -4.13 4.70
C PHE A 40 9.03 -3.24 3.46
N ALA A 41 7.96 -2.49 3.21
CA ALA A 41 7.84 -1.64 2.04
C ALA A 41 8.98 -0.59 1.99
N ALA A 42 9.32 0.00 3.13
CA ALA A 42 10.40 0.96 3.27
C ALA A 42 11.77 0.34 2.95
N TYR A 43 12.13 -0.78 3.59
CA TYR A 43 13.41 -1.45 3.35
C TYR A 43 13.55 -2.03 1.96
N ARG A 44 12.46 -2.56 1.39
CA ARG A 44 12.44 -3.06 0.02
C ARG A 44 12.66 -1.92 -0.97
N THR A 45 11.88 -0.84 -0.84
CA THR A 45 12.01 0.35 -1.71
C THR A 45 13.40 1.00 -1.56
N ARG A 46 13.97 1.04 -0.36
CA ARG A 46 15.33 1.54 -0.14
C ARG A 46 16.39 0.76 -0.93
N ARG A 47 16.21 -0.55 -1.11
CA ARG A 47 17.15 -1.41 -1.85
C ARG A 47 16.90 -1.44 -3.35
N THR A 48 15.64 -1.42 -3.76
CA THR A 48 15.26 -1.62 -5.16
C THR A 48 14.93 -0.32 -5.89
N GLY A 49 14.83 0.80 -5.17
CA GLY A 49 14.20 2.02 -5.66
C GLY A 49 12.68 1.90 -5.72
N GLY A 50 12.03 3.04 -5.96
CA GLY A 50 10.57 3.17 -6.04
C GLY A 50 10.01 4.23 -5.10
N THR A 51 8.72 4.14 -4.83
CA THR A 51 7.99 5.03 -3.91
C THR A 51 7.12 4.18 -2.97
N VAL A 52 7.06 4.55 -1.69
CA VAL A 52 6.08 3.99 -0.75
C VAL A 52 4.86 4.90 -0.72
N VAL A 53 3.69 4.38 -1.08
CA VAL A 53 2.40 5.08 -0.99
C VAL A 53 1.71 4.61 0.28
N LEU A 54 1.50 5.51 1.22
CA LEU A 54 0.79 5.23 2.46
C LEU A 54 -0.67 5.63 2.26
N MET A 55 -1.59 4.70 2.54
CA MET A 55 -3.02 4.93 2.33
C MET A 55 -3.81 4.69 3.62
N SER A 56 -4.60 5.67 4.03
CA SER A 56 -5.63 5.50 5.07
C SER A 56 -7.03 5.65 4.47
N VAL A 57 -7.99 4.94 5.05
CA VAL A 57 -9.40 5.02 4.63
C VAL A 57 -10.24 5.37 5.85
N ILE A 58 -11.01 6.44 5.74
CA ILE A 58 -12.00 6.84 6.74
C ILE A 58 -13.32 6.16 6.39
N GLU A 59 -13.77 5.26 7.25
CA GLU A 59 -15.07 4.62 7.09
C GLU A 59 -16.19 5.60 7.51
N PRO A 60 -17.25 5.78 6.71
CA PRO A 60 -18.39 6.58 7.11
C PRO A 60 -19.00 6.04 8.40
N PRO A 61 -19.43 6.89 9.34
CA PRO A 61 -20.08 6.42 10.56
C PRO A 61 -21.32 5.59 10.22
N GLY A 62 -21.47 4.43 10.87
CA GLY A 62 -22.62 3.54 10.67
C GLY A 62 -23.97 4.12 11.13
N PHE A 63 -23.99 5.31 11.73
CA PHE A 63 -25.17 6.01 12.19
C PHE A 63 -25.22 7.42 11.61
N GLN A 64 -26.18 7.67 10.72
CA GLN A 64 -26.52 9.00 10.19
C GLN A 64 -27.67 9.57 11.03
N GLY A 65 -27.60 10.83 11.49
CA GLY A 65 -28.76 11.50 12.09
C GLY A 65 -28.60 12.34 13.34
N LEU A 66 -27.38 12.73 13.75
CA LEU A 66 -27.19 13.59 14.95
C LEU A 66 -26.66 15.00 14.65
N GLY A 67 -26.50 15.39 13.38
CA GLY A 67 -26.07 16.75 13.01
C GLY A 67 -24.62 17.09 13.43
N VAL A 68 -23.84 16.10 13.86
CA VAL A 68 -22.41 16.20 14.22
C VAL A 68 -21.50 15.47 13.22
N GLU A 69 -22.05 15.08 12.07
CA GLU A 69 -21.37 14.28 11.05
C GLU A 69 -20.11 14.98 10.52
N ASP A 70 -20.20 16.29 10.28
CA ASP A 70 -19.06 17.09 9.80
C ASP A 70 -17.93 17.17 10.83
N VAL A 71 -18.27 17.24 12.12
CA VAL A 71 -17.27 17.28 13.21
C VAL A 71 -16.58 15.92 13.34
N LEU A 72 -17.34 14.83 13.40
CA LEU A 72 -16.77 13.48 13.48
C LEU A 72 -15.92 13.15 12.25
N ARG A 73 -16.32 13.61 11.07
CA ARG A 73 -15.53 13.46 9.84
C ARG A 73 -14.23 14.24 9.91
N ALA A 74 -14.26 15.48 10.41
CA ALA A 74 -13.06 16.30 10.59
C ALA A 74 -12.09 15.65 11.60
N GLU A 75 -12.59 15.15 12.72
CA GLU A 75 -11.80 14.42 13.72
C GLU A 75 -11.18 13.13 13.14
N ALA A 76 -11.94 12.37 12.35
CA ALA A 76 -11.43 11.17 11.69
C ALA A 76 -10.36 11.48 10.64
N LEU A 77 -10.52 12.59 9.90
CA LEU A 77 -9.51 13.07 8.97
C LEU A 77 -8.23 13.48 9.69
N GLU A 78 -8.34 14.24 10.77
CA GLU A 78 -7.19 14.63 11.59
C GLU A 78 -6.47 13.40 12.16
N GLY A 79 -7.22 12.41 12.66
CA GLY A 79 -6.66 11.14 13.15
C GLY A 79 -5.90 10.38 12.06
N ALA A 80 -6.46 10.28 10.85
CA ALA A 80 -5.81 9.64 9.72
C ALA A 80 -4.51 10.37 9.32
N GLU A 81 -4.53 11.70 9.26
CA GLU A 81 -3.35 12.52 8.97
C GLU A 81 -2.26 12.34 10.03
N GLN A 82 -2.63 12.29 11.32
CA GLN A 82 -1.69 12.06 12.41
C GLN A 82 -1.05 10.67 12.34
N ASN A 83 -1.84 9.63 12.06
CA ASN A 83 -1.32 8.26 11.90
C ASN A 83 -0.35 8.19 10.70
N LEU A 84 -0.73 8.73 9.54
CA LEU A 84 0.15 8.82 8.37
C LEU A 84 1.45 9.57 8.69
N ASN A 85 1.38 10.70 9.39
CA ASN A 85 2.56 11.47 9.78
C ASN A 85 3.49 10.69 10.71
N LYS A 86 2.96 9.91 11.65
CA LYS A 86 3.76 8.99 12.50
C LYS A 86 4.50 7.97 11.63
N ARG A 87 3.82 7.36 10.67
CA ARG A 87 4.40 6.36 9.76
C ARG A 87 5.45 6.97 8.81
N LEU A 88 5.22 8.18 8.31
CA LEU A 88 6.20 8.91 7.50
C LEU A 88 7.51 9.18 8.28
N ARG A 89 7.42 9.55 9.57
CA ARG A 89 8.61 9.72 10.41
C ARG A 89 9.39 8.41 10.56
N ARG A 90 8.70 7.29 10.78
CA ARG A 90 9.33 5.95 10.84
C ARG A 90 10.04 5.61 9.52
N ILE A 91 9.46 5.91 8.36
CA ILE A 91 10.15 5.72 7.07
C ILE A 91 11.41 6.59 6.99
N ALA A 92 11.34 7.85 7.43
CA ALA A 92 12.48 8.76 7.41
C ALA A 92 13.64 8.28 8.31
N GLU A 93 13.34 7.61 9.43
CA GLU A 93 14.34 6.95 10.28
C GLU A 93 15.03 5.78 9.56
N ILE A 94 14.33 5.07 8.67
CA ILE A 94 14.89 3.97 7.86
C ILE A 94 15.80 4.51 6.75
N GLY A 95 15.51 5.67 6.17
CA GLY A 95 16.39 6.34 5.21
C GLY A 95 15.66 7.26 4.22
N SER A 96 16.42 7.77 3.25
CA SER A 96 15.86 8.61 2.18
C SER A 96 15.09 7.75 1.18
N ILE A 97 13.78 7.67 1.40
CA ILE A 97 12.82 6.89 0.59
C ILE A 97 11.76 7.87 0.07
N LYS A 98 11.40 7.76 -1.20
CA LYS A 98 10.30 8.55 -1.76
C LYS A 98 8.98 8.06 -1.17
N THR A 99 8.16 8.98 -0.70
CA THR A 99 6.85 8.68 -0.12
C THR A 99 5.75 9.52 -0.75
N GLU A 100 4.55 8.95 -0.79
CA GLU A 100 3.30 9.62 -1.14
C GLU A 100 2.26 9.23 -0.09
N THR A 101 1.26 10.09 0.16
CA THR A 101 0.14 9.80 1.05
C THR A 101 -1.19 9.92 0.32
N VAL A 102 -2.14 9.07 0.66
CA VAL A 102 -3.50 9.09 0.13
C VAL A 102 -4.48 8.86 1.28
N ILE A 103 -5.48 9.73 1.39
CA ILE A 103 -6.63 9.51 2.27
C ILE A 103 -7.85 9.32 1.39
N ARG A 104 -8.64 8.28 1.68
CA ARG A 104 -9.91 7.98 1.01
C ARG A 104 -11.02 7.86 2.03
N GLU A 105 -12.25 7.82 1.53
CA GLU A 105 -13.41 7.57 2.36
C GLU A 105 -14.26 6.44 1.77
N GLY A 106 -14.87 5.63 2.64
CA GLY A 106 -15.69 4.49 2.26
C GLY A 106 -15.11 3.17 2.75
N ARG A 107 -15.43 2.08 2.06
CA ARG A 107 -14.98 0.74 2.45
C ARG A 107 -13.51 0.50 2.05
N PRO A 108 -12.63 0.05 2.96
CA PRO A 108 -11.20 -0.09 2.69
C PRO A 108 -10.86 -0.89 1.42
N ALA A 109 -11.47 -2.06 1.25
CA ALA A 109 -11.23 -2.91 0.08
C ALA A 109 -11.55 -2.21 -1.25
N ASP A 110 -12.68 -1.51 -1.34
CA ASP A 110 -13.08 -0.80 -2.55
C ASP A 110 -12.16 0.37 -2.85
N GLN A 111 -11.74 1.09 -1.81
CA GLN A 111 -10.84 2.23 -1.96
C GLN A 111 -9.44 1.80 -2.37
N ILE A 112 -8.93 0.68 -1.84
CA ILE A 112 -7.65 0.09 -2.26
C ILE A 112 -7.72 -0.30 -3.75
N GLU A 113 -8.78 -1.01 -4.16
CA GLU A 113 -9.00 -1.35 -5.58
C GLU A 113 -9.04 -0.09 -6.46
N ALA A 114 -9.75 0.96 -6.03
CA ALA A 114 -9.86 2.21 -6.76
C ALA A 114 -8.51 2.93 -6.89
N VAL A 115 -7.71 3.00 -5.83
CA VAL A 115 -6.38 3.62 -5.85
C VAL A 115 -5.43 2.86 -6.76
N ILE A 116 -5.40 1.52 -6.66
CA ILE A 116 -4.59 0.67 -7.54
C ILE A 116 -4.97 0.92 -9.01
N ASN A 117 -6.26 0.91 -9.34
CA ASN A 117 -6.70 1.06 -10.73
C ASN A 117 -6.50 2.48 -11.30
N GLN A 118 -6.46 3.51 -10.46
CA GLN A 118 -6.21 4.89 -10.88
C GLN A 118 -4.73 5.21 -11.08
N ASP A 119 -3.83 4.50 -10.39
CA ASP A 119 -2.39 4.71 -10.46
C ASP A 119 -1.69 3.44 -10.99
N PRO A 120 -1.44 3.33 -12.31
CA PRO A 120 -0.77 2.18 -12.90
C PRO A 120 0.71 2.04 -12.47
N GLY A 121 1.27 3.01 -11.74
CA GLY A 121 2.58 2.91 -11.12
C GLY A 121 2.59 2.04 -9.86
N ILE A 122 1.43 1.79 -9.24
CA ILE A 122 1.30 0.88 -8.12
C ILE A 122 1.48 -0.55 -8.64
N ALA A 123 2.53 -1.21 -8.16
CA ALA A 123 2.90 -2.54 -8.60
C ALA A 123 2.72 -3.59 -7.50
N ILE A 124 2.74 -3.16 -6.23
CA ILE A 124 2.75 -4.04 -5.07
C ILE A 124 1.83 -3.46 -3.99
N LEU A 125 0.82 -4.21 -3.57
CA LEU A 125 0.06 -3.99 -2.35
C LEU A 125 0.74 -4.76 -1.21
N VAL A 126 1.07 -4.08 -0.12
CA VAL A 126 1.69 -4.69 1.07
C VAL A 126 0.71 -4.66 2.23
N LEU A 127 0.43 -5.83 2.80
CA LEU A 127 -0.45 -6.03 3.94
C LEU A 127 0.29 -6.77 5.05
N ALA A 128 -0.13 -6.57 6.30
CA ALA A 128 0.38 -7.34 7.43
C ALA A 128 -0.64 -8.38 7.89
N ALA A 129 -0.17 -9.60 8.17
CA ALA A 129 -0.98 -10.63 8.79
C ALA A 129 -1.08 -10.38 10.29
N ALA A 130 -2.29 -10.54 10.84
CA ALA A 130 -2.53 -10.45 12.27
C ALA A 130 -1.77 -11.54 13.05
N ASN A 131 -1.38 -11.24 14.28
CA ASN A 131 -0.66 -12.18 15.16
C ASN A 131 -1.58 -13.06 16.01
N ASN A 132 -2.89 -12.85 15.94
CA ASN A 132 -3.88 -13.45 16.83
C ASN A 132 -4.72 -14.55 16.15
N SER A 133 -5.38 -15.36 16.97
CA SER A 133 -6.20 -16.51 16.58
C SER A 133 -7.56 -16.14 15.96
N GLU A 134 -7.82 -14.88 15.65
CA GLU A 134 -9.10 -14.38 15.12
C GLU A 134 -9.25 -14.54 13.59
N GLY A 135 -8.30 -15.22 12.95
CA GLY A 135 -8.33 -15.51 11.53
C GLY A 135 -7.56 -14.47 10.70
N PRO A 136 -7.45 -14.70 9.38
CA PRO A 136 -6.69 -13.82 8.51
C PRO A 136 -7.33 -12.42 8.46
N ASN A 137 -6.49 -11.37 8.44
CA ASN A 137 -6.93 -9.99 8.23
C ASN A 137 -7.94 -9.95 7.04
N PRO A 138 -9.12 -9.31 7.19
CA PRO A 138 -10.15 -9.29 6.15
C PRO A 138 -9.65 -8.82 4.79
N LEU A 139 -8.68 -7.90 4.74
CA LEU A 139 -8.07 -7.43 3.50
C LEU A 139 -7.19 -8.50 2.85
N ILE A 140 -6.46 -9.30 3.64
CA ILE A 140 -5.69 -10.43 3.11
C ILE A 140 -6.64 -11.44 2.49
N ALA A 141 -7.71 -11.82 3.20
CA ALA A 141 -8.70 -12.75 2.66
C ALA A 141 -9.36 -12.21 1.38
N HIS A 142 -9.69 -10.92 1.36
CA HIS A 142 -10.26 -10.25 0.18
C HIS A 142 -9.30 -10.27 -1.02
N PHE A 143 -8.03 -9.92 -0.84
CA PHE A 143 -7.09 -9.77 -1.95
C PHE A 143 -6.36 -11.06 -2.35
N ALA A 144 -6.29 -12.07 -1.49
CA ALA A 144 -5.70 -13.37 -1.84
C ALA A 144 -6.53 -14.13 -2.89
N GLY A 145 -7.86 -13.93 -2.91
CA GLY A 145 -8.77 -14.62 -3.83
C GLY A 145 -9.29 -13.76 -4.99
N ASN A 146 -8.93 -12.48 -5.06
CA ASN A 146 -9.57 -11.51 -5.96
C ASN A 146 -8.67 -11.15 -7.14
N SER A 147 -9.12 -11.49 -8.35
CA SER A 147 -8.42 -11.23 -9.61
C SER A 147 -8.67 -9.84 -10.20
N ARG A 148 -9.29 -8.90 -9.46
CA ARG A 148 -9.67 -7.57 -9.95
C ARG A 148 -8.56 -6.52 -9.91
N ILE A 149 -7.44 -6.81 -9.26
CA ILE A 149 -6.27 -5.91 -9.20
C ILE A 149 -5.12 -6.48 -10.03
N HIS A 150 -4.34 -5.58 -10.63
CA HIS A 150 -3.24 -5.93 -11.52
C HIS A 150 -1.87 -5.98 -10.80
N VAL A 151 -1.88 -6.00 -9.47
CA VAL A 151 -0.68 -5.81 -8.63
C VAL A 151 -0.37 -7.06 -7.82
N LEU A 152 0.91 -7.22 -7.46
CA LEU A 152 1.32 -8.26 -6.52
C LEU A 152 0.81 -7.94 -5.12
N VAL A 153 0.35 -8.95 -4.39
CA VAL A 153 0.00 -8.83 -2.98
C VAL A 153 1.11 -9.45 -2.14
N THR A 154 1.78 -8.64 -1.33
CA THR A 154 2.78 -9.10 -0.37
C THR A 154 2.19 -9.10 1.03
N VAL A 155 2.17 -10.27 1.67
CA VAL A 155 1.72 -10.43 3.05
C VAL A 155 2.94 -10.57 3.95
N VAL A 156 3.10 -9.64 4.86
CA VAL A 156 4.18 -9.65 5.87
C VAL A 156 3.63 -10.26 7.16
N PRO A 157 4.21 -11.37 7.66
CA PRO A 157 3.82 -11.91 8.96
C PRO A 157 3.99 -10.87 10.07
N GLY A 158 2.95 -10.67 10.89
CA GLY A 158 2.95 -9.70 11.98
C GLY A 158 4.03 -9.95 13.05
N SER A 159 4.55 -11.18 13.12
CA SER A 159 5.53 -11.60 14.11
C SER A 159 6.97 -11.37 13.68
N MET A 160 7.21 -10.94 12.43
CA MET A 160 8.57 -10.74 11.94
C MET A 160 9.24 -9.56 12.65
N SER A 161 10.47 -9.80 13.10
CA SER A 161 11.33 -8.75 13.63
C SER A 161 11.81 -7.81 12.52
N ASP A 162 12.30 -6.64 12.89
CA ASP A 162 12.86 -5.70 11.92
C ASP A 162 14.09 -6.31 11.22
N GLU A 163 14.90 -7.11 11.92
CA GLU A 163 16.04 -7.84 11.34
C GLU A 163 15.60 -8.90 10.31
N GLU A 164 14.56 -9.67 10.61
CA GLU A 164 14.01 -10.67 9.69
C GLU A 164 13.43 -10.00 8.43
N ILE A 165 12.73 -8.88 8.60
CA ILE A 165 12.24 -8.06 7.48
C ILE A 165 13.41 -7.56 6.63
N VAL A 166 14.45 -7.04 7.27
CA VAL A 166 15.64 -6.55 6.58
C VAL A 166 16.35 -7.66 5.81
N ALA A 167 16.36 -8.90 6.32
CA ALA A 167 17.02 -10.03 5.68
C ALA A 167 16.36 -10.50 4.38
N VAL A 168 15.05 -10.29 4.22
CA VAL A 168 14.28 -10.70 3.01
C VAL A 168 14.14 -9.59 1.98
N CYS A 169 14.53 -8.36 2.32
CA CYS A 169 14.49 -7.19 1.43
C CYS A 169 15.76 -7.06 0.59
#